data_AF-A0A291W372-F1
#
_entry.id   AF-A0A291W372-F1
#
_cell.length_a   1.000
_cell.length_b   1.000
_cell.length_c   1.000
_cell.angle_alpha   90.00
_cell.angle_beta   90.00
_cell.angle_gamma   90.00
#
_symmetry.space_group_name_H-M   'P 1'
#
loop_
_entity.id
_entity.type
_entity.pdbx_description
1 polymer ?
#
loop_
_entity_poly.entity_id
_entity_poly.type
_entity_poly.pdbx_seq_one_letter_code
_entity_poly.pdbx_strand_id
1 'polypeptide(L)'
;MSPARIFDGHRLSVARTMAGFRTRAQFAEAVGVSKSTATNWENGRAPDPERFPAIAAVVNQHLDVLFPRHGAPDLADLRCDAGYPQYEVERIVGSKDAVGEAERGDRRLTEALVTRLSALYEVSEQALRAAQDCSFGSSLPDADHEAPLPTTLAGKMEYLLTRLYPDKQLRPSDAELARKVNEAAGARVVSASAIKDLRTGAVTEASPVVREGLGGAFGVTAFYFQPNQREVVRTIAQGLRVLGHARSGDLLGLATRGLGEGQELSPTMLAFINSMIDDLPEE
;
A
#
# COMPACT_ATOMS: atom_id res chain seq x y z
N MET A 1 8.99 13.14 7.55
CA MET A 1 8.11 12.69 8.64
C MET A 1 6.75 12.36 8.03
N SER A 2 6.41 11.09 8.01
CA SER A 2 5.06 10.52 7.91
C SER A 2 5.23 9.10 8.45
N PRO A 3 4.36 8.63 9.36
CA PRO A 3 2.97 8.41 8.96
C PRO A 3 1.92 8.38 10.10
N ALA A 4 1.44 9.54 10.55
CA ALA A 4 0.17 9.57 11.29
C ALA A 4 -1.00 9.10 10.39
N ARG A 5 -1.98 8.40 10.96
CA ARG A 5 -3.20 8.03 10.24
C ARG A 5 -3.92 9.28 9.73
N ILE A 6 -4.52 9.17 8.55
CA ILE A 6 -5.26 10.23 7.88
C ILE A 6 -6.66 10.29 8.48
N PHE A 7 -7.02 11.47 8.96
CA PHE A 7 -8.34 11.74 9.48
C PHE A 7 -9.22 12.45 8.46
N ASP A 8 -10.44 11.96 8.28
CA ASP A 8 -11.47 12.54 7.43
C ASP A 8 -12.81 12.59 8.19
N GLY A 9 -13.26 13.82 8.49
CA GLY A 9 -14.50 14.05 9.23
C GLY A 9 -15.76 13.60 8.48
N HIS A 10 -15.76 13.68 7.15
CA HIS A 10 -16.87 13.21 6.33
C HIS A 10 -16.95 11.68 6.38
N ARG A 11 -15.81 11.00 6.24
CA ARG A 11 -15.72 9.55 6.38
C ARG A 11 -16.20 9.07 7.75
N LEU A 12 -15.85 9.77 8.81
CA LEU A 12 -16.36 9.48 10.16
C LEU A 12 -17.88 9.68 10.26
N SER A 13 -18.44 10.73 9.67
CA SER A 13 -19.89 10.98 9.65
C SER A 13 -20.66 9.89 8.91
N VAL A 14 -20.13 9.43 7.77
CA VAL A 14 -20.69 8.30 7.00
C VAL A 14 -20.61 7.01 7.84
N ALA A 15 -19.45 6.69 8.39
CA ALA A 15 -19.24 5.50 9.22
C ALA A 15 -20.16 5.48 10.46
N ARG A 16 -20.32 6.62 11.14
CA ARG A 16 -21.26 6.77 12.25
C ARG A 16 -22.69 6.43 11.82
N THR A 17 -23.13 6.94 10.67
CA THR A 17 -24.49 6.73 10.17
C THR A 17 -24.71 5.27 9.77
N MET A 18 -23.72 4.64 9.14
CA MET A 18 -23.74 3.21 8.80
C MET A 18 -23.76 2.31 10.04
N ALA A 19 -23.09 2.73 11.12
CA ALA A 19 -23.13 2.05 12.42
C ALA A 19 -24.45 2.24 13.20
N GLY A 20 -25.42 2.97 12.64
CA GLY A 20 -26.76 3.11 13.20
C GLY A 20 -26.93 4.25 14.20
N PHE A 21 -25.89 5.04 14.48
CA PHE A 21 -25.99 6.21 15.35
C PHE A 21 -26.74 7.36 14.66
N ARG A 22 -27.97 7.61 15.11
CA ARG A 22 -28.87 8.63 14.54
C ARG A 22 -28.43 10.05 14.86
N THR A 23 -27.68 10.25 15.95
CA THR A 23 -27.24 11.57 16.38
C THR A 23 -25.77 11.58 16.79
N ARG A 24 -25.13 12.75 16.67
CA ARG A 24 -23.79 13.00 17.20
C ARG A 24 -23.69 12.83 18.71
N ALA A 25 -24.79 13.04 19.43
CA ALA A 25 -24.83 12.86 20.88
C ALA A 25 -24.69 11.39 21.28
N GLN A 26 -25.45 10.50 20.63
CA GLN A 26 -25.35 9.05 20.85
C GLN A 26 -23.97 8.50 20.51
N PHE A 27 -23.39 8.96 19.40
CA PHE A 27 -22.02 8.58 19.03
C PHE A 27 -21.00 9.10 20.05
N ALA A 28 -21.11 10.37 20.48
CA ALA A 28 -20.21 10.94 21.47
C ALA A 28 -20.27 10.18 22.80
N GLU A 29 -21.47 9.81 23.26
CA GLU A 29 -21.67 8.99 24.46
C GLU A 29 -21.01 7.61 24.32
N ALA A 30 -21.21 6.94 23.18
CA ALA A 30 -20.60 5.64 22.92
C ALA A 30 -19.06 5.68 22.88
N VAL A 31 -18.47 6.77 22.40
CA VAL A 31 -17.01 6.98 22.41
C VAL A 31 -16.49 7.53 23.75
N GLY A 32 -17.38 8.00 24.64
CA GLY A 32 -17.00 8.61 25.92
C GLY A 32 -16.48 10.05 25.81
N VAL A 33 -16.99 10.84 24.87
CA VAL A 33 -16.63 12.26 24.66
C VAL A 33 -17.85 13.17 24.67
N SER A 34 -17.60 14.49 24.68
CA SER A 34 -18.69 15.46 24.58
C SER A 34 -19.27 15.54 23.16
N LYS A 35 -20.56 15.90 23.06
CA LYS A 35 -21.22 16.14 21.75
C LYS A 35 -20.48 17.18 20.90
N SER A 36 -19.94 18.23 21.52
CA SER A 36 -19.20 19.27 20.80
C SER A 36 -17.88 18.73 20.25
N THR A 37 -17.19 17.86 21.01
CA THR A 37 -15.99 17.14 20.52
C THR A 37 -16.30 16.32 19.28
N ALA A 38 -17.34 15.48 19.31
CA ALA A 38 -17.75 14.68 18.16
C ALA A 38 -18.17 15.54 16.95
N THR A 39 -18.81 16.68 17.21
CA THR A 39 -19.17 17.64 16.15
C THR A 39 -17.92 18.25 15.51
N ASN A 40 -16.93 18.64 16.30
CA ASN A 40 -15.67 19.16 15.78
C ASN A 40 -14.92 18.13 14.93
N TRP A 41 -14.95 16.86 15.34
CA TRP A 41 -14.36 15.76 14.58
C TRP A 41 -15.00 15.61 13.20
N GLU A 42 -16.33 15.52 13.13
CA GLU A 42 -17.02 15.42 11.84
C GLU A 42 -16.83 16.66 10.96
N ASN A 43 -16.54 17.82 11.55
CA ASN A 43 -16.19 19.06 10.84
C ASN A 43 -14.69 19.13 10.44
N GLY A 44 -13.91 18.07 10.65
CA GLY A 44 -12.54 17.94 10.18
C GLY A 44 -11.44 18.19 11.21
N ARG A 45 -11.78 18.54 12.47
CA ARG A 45 -10.77 18.67 13.53
C ARG A 45 -10.40 17.29 14.06
N ALA A 46 -9.23 16.78 13.72
CA ALA A 46 -8.83 15.43 14.09
C ALA A 46 -8.77 15.20 15.63
N PRO A 47 -9.21 14.02 16.12
CA PRO A 47 -8.89 13.53 17.46
C PRO A 47 -7.39 13.26 17.64
N ASP A 48 -6.98 13.06 18.89
CA ASP A 48 -5.66 12.51 19.21
C ASP A 48 -5.52 11.09 18.60
N PRO A 49 -4.37 10.72 18.00
CA PRO A 49 -4.23 9.47 17.26
C PRO A 49 -4.53 8.20 18.06
N GLU A 50 -4.21 8.19 19.35
CA GLU A 50 -4.52 7.10 20.29
C GLU A 50 -6.02 6.83 20.47
N ARG A 51 -6.90 7.75 20.03
CA ARG A 51 -8.36 7.57 20.07
C ARG A 51 -8.92 6.88 18.83
N PHE A 52 -8.15 6.78 17.74
CA PHE A 52 -8.63 6.17 16.50
C PHE A 52 -9.12 4.72 16.68
N PRO A 53 -8.43 3.83 17.46
CA PRO A 53 -8.91 2.48 17.70
C PRO A 53 -10.27 2.44 18.41
N ALA A 54 -10.46 3.28 19.43
CA ALA A 54 -11.73 3.37 20.16
C ALA A 54 -12.87 3.84 19.26
N ILE A 55 -12.63 4.85 18.42
CA ILE A 55 -13.63 5.34 17.46
C ILE A 55 -13.99 4.24 16.44
N ALA A 56 -12.98 3.56 15.88
CA ALA A 56 -13.17 2.49 14.90
C ALA A 56 -13.98 1.32 15.48
N ALA A 57 -13.69 0.94 16.73
CA ALA A 57 -14.43 -0.10 17.46
C ALA A 57 -15.90 0.28 17.66
N VAL A 58 -16.20 1.53 18.05
CA VAL A 58 -17.58 2.00 18.28
C VAL A 58 -18.41 1.97 17.00
N VAL A 59 -17.83 2.32 15.86
CA VAL A 59 -18.54 2.29 14.55
C VAL A 59 -18.39 0.94 13.83
N ASN A 60 -17.78 -0.05 14.48
CA ASN A 60 -17.55 -1.40 13.95
C ASN A 60 -16.89 -1.40 12.56
N GLN A 61 -15.85 -0.58 12.39
CA GLN A 61 -15.05 -0.50 11.16
C GLN A 61 -13.60 -0.87 11.45
N HIS A 62 -12.92 -1.45 10.46
CA HIS A 62 -11.50 -1.71 10.56
C HIS A 62 -10.71 -0.39 10.62
N LEU A 63 -9.67 -0.35 11.46
CA LEU A 63 -8.90 0.86 11.71
C LEU A 63 -8.30 1.46 10.43
N ASP A 64 -7.75 0.62 9.54
CA ASP A 64 -7.17 1.04 8.26
C ASP A 64 -8.21 1.51 7.22
N VAL A 65 -9.49 1.14 7.38
CA VAL A 65 -10.56 1.60 6.48
C VAL A 65 -11.00 3.00 6.90
N LEU A 66 -11.21 3.18 8.21
CA LEU A 66 -11.70 4.45 8.74
C LEU A 66 -10.61 5.52 8.80
N PHE A 67 -9.37 5.12 9.12
CA PHE A 67 -8.23 6.02 9.29
C PHE A 67 -7.01 5.44 8.56
N PRO A 68 -6.96 5.52 7.22
CA PRO A 68 -5.88 4.94 6.44
C PRO A 68 -4.53 5.60 6.76
N ARG A 69 -3.44 4.88 6.55
CA ARG A 69 -2.06 5.36 6.72
C ARG A 69 -1.29 5.17 5.41
N HIS A 70 -0.40 6.10 5.09
CA HIS A 70 0.57 5.92 4.00
C HIS A 70 1.88 5.34 4.54
N GLY A 71 2.33 4.22 3.97
CA GLY A 71 3.61 3.60 4.34
C GLY A 71 3.57 2.78 5.63
N ALA A 72 4.73 2.22 5.99
CA ALA A 72 4.88 1.39 7.18
C ALA A 72 4.79 2.22 8.47
N PRO A 73 4.17 1.69 9.55
CA PRO A 73 4.09 2.38 10.83
C PRO A 73 5.47 2.55 11.48
N ASP A 74 5.62 3.64 12.24
CA ASP A 74 6.72 3.80 13.20
C ASP A 74 6.33 3.32 14.62
N LEU A 75 7.22 3.47 15.62
CA LEU A 75 6.90 3.04 16.98
C LEU A 75 5.73 3.81 17.62
N ALA A 76 5.61 5.11 17.34
CA ALA A 76 4.56 5.94 17.89
C ALA A 76 3.21 5.57 17.28
N ASP A 77 3.20 5.21 16.00
CA ASP A 77 2.05 4.66 15.30
C ASP A 77 1.55 3.36 15.91
N LEU A 78 2.43 2.38 16.12
CA LEU A 78 2.03 1.11 16.72
C LEU A 78 1.44 1.31 18.10
N ARG A 79 2.01 2.23 18.89
CA ARG A 79 1.45 2.62 20.18
C ARG A 79 0.05 3.21 20.06
N CYS A 80 -0.15 4.13 19.12
CA CYS A 80 -1.44 4.78 18.90
C CYS A 80 -2.50 3.81 18.34
N ASP A 81 -2.09 2.86 17.49
CA ASP A 81 -2.94 1.79 16.95
C ASP A 81 -3.39 0.81 18.04
N ALA A 82 -2.54 0.60 19.07
CA ALA A 82 -2.90 -0.11 20.28
C ALA A 82 -3.75 0.73 21.27
N GLY A 83 -3.96 2.02 20.97
CA GLY A 83 -4.81 2.92 21.75
C GLY A 83 -4.18 3.47 23.02
N TYR A 84 -2.84 3.43 23.15
CA TYR A 84 -2.17 3.84 24.37
C TYR A 84 -1.54 5.24 24.26
N PRO A 85 -1.73 6.11 25.27
CA PRO A 85 -0.88 7.28 25.42
C PRO A 85 0.53 6.89 25.87
N GLN A 86 1.52 7.69 25.46
CA GLN A 86 2.94 7.42 25.74
C GLN A 86 3.22 7.22 27.24
N TYR A 87 2.70 8.12 28.09
CA TYR A 87 2.91 8.04 29.55
C TYR A 87 2.35 6.76 30.17
N GLU A 88 1.28 6.20 29.59
CA GLU A 88 0.66 4.98 30.10
C GLU A 88 1.51 3.75 29.76
N VAL A 89 2.06 3.70 28.54
CA VAL A 89 2.99 2.63 28.16
C VAL A 89 4.21 2.63 29.08
N GLU A 90 4.83 3.79 29.31
CA GLU A 90 6.01 3.90 30.18
C GLU A 90 5.73 3.44 31.61
N ARG A 91 4.53 3.75 32.12
CA ARG A 91 4.03 3.26 33.41
C ARG A 91 3.85 1.74 33.42
N ILE A 92 3.30 1.14 32.37
CA ILE A 92 3.08 -0.30 32.25
C ILE A 92 4.39 -1.07 32.13
N VAL A 93 5.30 -0.61 31.25
CA VAL A 93 6.58 -1.32 31.01
C VAL A 93 7.61 -1.04 32.09
N GLY A 94 7.42 -0.02 32.92
CA GLY A 94 8.29 0.35 34.03
C GLY A 94 9.59 1.00 33.58
N SER A 95 9.57 1.74 32.47
CA SER A 95 10.74 2.41 31.92
C SER A 95 10.38 3.83 31.52
N LYS A 96 10.87 4.78 32.33
CA LYS A 96 10.65 6.21 32.10
C LYS A 96 11.47 6.66 30.90
N ASP A 97 10.86 7.42 29.99
CA ASP A 97 11.46 8.07 28.81
C ASP A 97 11.99 7.11 27.72
N ALA A 98 12.15 5.81 28.00
CA ALA A 98 12.75 4.87 27.05
C ALA A 98 11.92 4.67 25.78
N VAL A 99 10.59 4.70 25.92
CA VAL A 99 9.69 4.59 24.77
C VAL A 99 9.74 5.88 23.96
N GLY A 100 9.67 7.04 24.63
CA GLY A 100 9.73 8.34 23.94
C GLY A 100 11.08 8.65 23.28
N GLU A 101 12.20 8.18 23.82
CA GLU A 101 13.51 8.25 23.17
C GLU A 101 13.58 7.33 21.94
N ALA A 102 12.98 6.15 21.99
CA ALA A 102 12.94 5.24 20.86
C ALA A 102 12.04 5.76 19.73
N GLU A 103 10.86 6.30 20.07
CA GLU A 103 9.93 6.91 19.09
C GLU A 103 10.57 8.09 18.35
N ARG A 104 11.43 8.87 19.02
CA ARG A 104 12.16 10.00 18.42
C ARG A 104 13.41 9.58 17.64
N GLY A 105 13.80 8.31 17.70
CA GLY A 105 15.03 7.82 17.08
C GLY A 105 16.31 8.14 17.86
N ASP A 106 16.20 8.51 19.14
CA ASP A 106 17.35 8.88 19.98
C ASP A 106 18.05 7.65 20.58
N ARG A 107 17.27 6.66 21.03
CA ARG A 107 17.80 5.44 21.67
C ARG A 107 16.97 4.21 21.32
N ARG A 108 17.63 3.16 20.83
CA ARG A 108 16.96 1.89 20.46
C ARG A 108 16.39 1.18 21.69
N LEU A 109 15.28 0.48 21.49
CA LEU A 109 14.67 -0.35 22.55
C LEU A 109 15.59 -1.51 22.92
N THR A 110 15.65 -1.85 24.20
CA THR A 110 16.32 -3.07 24.66
C THR A 110 15.48 -4.31 24.31
N GLU A 111 16.12 -5.48 24.21
CA GLU A 111 15.43 -6.75 23.93
C GLU A 111 14.26 -7.02 24.90
N ALA A 112 14.46 -6.74 26.19
CA ALA A 112 13.41 -6.89 27.19
C ALA A 112 12.21 -5.96 26.94
N LEU A 113 12.44 -4.74 26.45
CA LEU A 113 11.37 -3.81 26.08
C LEU A 113 10.69 -4.24 24.78
N VAL A 114 11.43 -4.79 23.80
CA VAL A 114 10.85 -5.34 22.56
C VAL A 114 9.84 -6.44 22.86
N THR A 115 10.20 -7.40 23.71
CA THR A 115 9.27 -8.49 24.09
C THR A 115 8.05 -7.97 24.85
N ARG A 116 8.22 -6.99 25.76
CA ARG A 116 7.09 -6.41 26.51
C ARG A 116 6.14 -5.60 25.62
N LEU A 117 6.69 -4.76 24.74
CA LEU A 117 5.91 -3.88 23.88
C LEU A 117 5.22 -4.64 22.75
N SER A 118 5.86 -5.66 22.16
CA SER A 118 5.22 -6.52 21.16
C SER A 118 3.98 -7.23 21.73
N ALA A 119 4.08 -7.75 22.96
CA ALA A 119 2.94 -8.34 23.66
C ALA A 119 1.86 -7.29 23.99
N LEU A 120 2.25 -6.09 24.43
CA LEU A 120 1.31 -5.02 24.79
C LEU A 120 0.55 -4.46 23.57
N TYR A 121 1.22 -4.34 22.43
CA TYR A 121 0.64 -3.80 21.19
C TYR A 121 0.02 -4.88 20.30
N GLU A 122 0.06 -6.15 20.73
CA GLU A 122 -0.42 -7.31 19.97
C GLU A 122 0.22 -7.44 18.57
N VAL A 123 1.50 -7.08 18.44
CA VAL A 123 2.29 -7.19 17.20
C VAL A 123 3.43 -8.18 17.37
N SER A 124 3.98 -8.68 16.25
CA SER A 124 5.20 -9.50 16.32
C SER A 124 6.43 -8.65 16.72
N GLU A 125 7.42 -9.27 17.36
CA GLU A 125 8.71 -8.60 17.64
C GLU A 125 9.38 -8.10 16.36
N GLN A 126 9.23 -8.81 15.24
CA GLN A 126 9.75 -8.39 13.94
C GLN A 126 9.07 -7.10 13.46
N ALA A 127 7.74 -7.00 13.59
CA ALA A 127 7.00 -5.79 13.24
C ALA A 127 7.38 -4.60 14.12
N LEU A 128 7.63 -4.84 15.42
CA LEU A 128 8.09 -3.79 16.34
C LEU A 128 9.51 -3.29 15.98
N ARG A 129 10.42 -4.20 15.61
CA ARG A 129 11.78 -3.84 15.15
C ARG A 129 11.73 -3.07 13.83
N ALA A 130 10.88 -3.51 12.91
CA ALA A 130 10.61 -2.81 11.66
C ALA A 130 10.12 -1.37 11.89
N ALA A 131 9.17 -1.19 12.80
CA ALA A 131 8.67 0.12 13.18
C ALA A 131 9.74 0.98 13.89
N GLN A 132 10.60 0.36 14.70
CA GLN A 132 11.78 1.03 15.27
C GLN A 132 12.72 1.50 14.18
N ASP A 133 13.03 0.68 13.17
CA ASP A 133 13.89 1.12 12.07
C ASP A 133 13.28 2.35 11.36
N CYS A 134 11.96 2.37 11.14
CA CYS A 134 11.24 3.53 10.62
C CYS A 134 11.39 4.78 11.50
N SER A 135 11.27 4.67 12.84
CA SER A 135 11.50 5.78 13.78
C SER A 135 12.92 6.35 13.69
N PHE A 136 13.91 5.52 13.34
CA PHE A 136 15.31 5.92 13.17
C PHE A 136 15.63 6.45 11.76
N GLY A 137 14.60 6.71 10.94
CA GLY A 137 14.77 7.18 9.56
C GLY A 137 15.30 6.11 8.60
N SER A 138 15.55 4.88 9.09
CA SER A 138 15.73 3.71 8.25
C SER A 138 14.34 3.28 7.83
N SER A 139 13.73 4.01 6.88
CA SER A 139 12.54 3.52 6.21
C SER A 139 12.88 2.12 5.75
N LEU A 140 12.25 1.11 6.35
CA LEU A 140 12.21 -0.16 5.66
C LEU A 140 11.68 0.17 4.27
N PRO A 141 12.29 -0.37 3.22
CA PRO A 141 11.65 -0.36 1.94
C PRO A 141 10.22 -0.85 2.20
N ASP A 142 9.19 -0.16 1.68
CA ASP A 142 7.80 -0.61 1.74
C ASP A 142 7.77 -2.15 1.68
N ALA A 143 6.86 -2.85 2.36
CA ALA A 143 6.77 -4.30 2.21
C ALA A 143 6.56 -4.79 0.73
N ASP A 144 6.49 -3.86 -0.24
CA ASP A 144 6.57 -4.03 -1.70
C ASP A 144 7.95 -3.74 -2.37
N HIS A 145 9.00 -3.44 -1.61
CA HIS A 145 10.35 -3.12 -2.07
C HIS A 145 11.38 -4.21 -1.70
N GLU A 146 11.07 -5.49 -1.89
CA GLU A 146 12.08 -6.46 -2.35
C GLU A 146 11.47 -7.80 -2.78
N ALA A 147 10.34 -7.81 -3.49
CA ALA A 147 10.20 -8.90 -4.45
C ALA A 147 11.34 -8.69 -5.48
N PRO A 148 12.36 -9.57 -5.56
CA PRO A 148 13.45 -9.37 -6.49
C PRO A 148 12.85 -9.18 -7.89
N LEU A 149 13.24 -8.10 -8.56
CA LEU A 149 12.70 -7.78 -9.89
C LEU A 149 12.84 -9.03 -10.77
N PRO A 150 11.78 -9.41 -11.48
CA PRO A 150 11.79 -10.66 -12.22
C PRO A 150 12.85 -10.60 -13.33
N THR A 151 13.82 -11.51 -13.25
CA THR A 151 14.90 -11.63 -14.23
C THR A 151 14.59 -12.64 -15.33
N THR A 152 13.82 -13.68 -14.98
CA THR A 152 13.42 -14.76 -15.91
C THR A 152 12.13 -14.40 -16.64
N LEU A 153 11.96 -14.97 -17.84
CA LEU A 153 10.73 -14.79 -18.62
C LEU A 153 9.48 -15.24 -17.84
N ALA A 154 9.55 -16.41 -17.20
CA ALA A 154 8.50 -16.93 -16.33
C ALA A 154 8.16 -15.98 -15.18
N GLY A 155 9.19 -15.47 -14.48
CA GLY A 155 9.02 -14.51 -13.39
C GLY A 155 8.39 -13.20 -13.86
N LYS A 156 8.76 -12.72 -15.06
CA LYS A 156 8.22 -11.49 -15.65
C LYS A 156 6.74 -11.64 -15.98
N MET A 157 6.35 -12.80 -16.52
CA MET A 157 4.94 -13.12 -16.77
C MET A 157 4.15 -13.21 -15.46
N GLU A 158 4.65 -13.91 -14.44
CA GLU A 158 3.96 -14.03 -13.15
C GLU A 158 3.84 -12.70 -12.42
N TYR A 159 4.86 -11.84 -12.53
CA TYR A 159 4.85 -10.49 -11.96
C TYR A 159 3.71 -9.65 -12.53
N LEU A 160 3.55 -9.64 -13.86
CA LEU A 160 2.46 -8.92 -14.51
C LEU A 160 1.11 -9.53 -14.18
N LEU A 161 0.98 -10.86 -14.19
CA LEU A 161 -0.27 -11.54 -13.87
C LEU A 161 -0.76 -11.24 -12.45
N THR A 162 0.16 -11.18 -11.49
CA THR A 162 -0.20 -10.89 -10.09
C THR A 162 -0.59 -9.44 -9.87
N ARG A 163 0.04 -8.49 -10.59
CA ARG A 163 -0.25 -7.06 -10.45
C ARG A 163 -1.47 -6.61 -11.25
N LEU A 164 -1.69 -7.16 -12.44
CA LEU A 164 -2.85 -6.83 -13.29
C LEU A 164 -4.12 -7.57 -12.86
N TYR A 165 -3.98 -8.77 -12.29
CA TYR A 165 -5.09 -9.60 -11.83
C TYR A 165 -4.87 -10.05 -10.37
N PRO A 166 -5.09 -9.14 -9.39
CA PRO A 166 -4.97 -9.45 -7.96
C PRO A 166 -5.94 -10.57 -7.55
N ASP A 167 -7.15 -10.53 -8.10
CA ASP A 167 -8.13 -11.59 -7.92
C ASP A 167 -7.80 -12.78 -8.83
N LYS A 168 -7.39 -13.89 -8.23
CA LYS A 168 -7.02 -15.12 -8.95
C LYS A 168 -8.14 -15.66 -9.84
N GLN A 169 -9.40 -15.35 -9.53
CA GLN A 169 -10.56 -15.76 -10.32
C GLN A 169 -10.68 -15.00 -11.65
N LEU A 170 -10.14 -13.78 -11.74
CA LEU A 170 -10.13 -12.94 -12.94
C LEU A 170 -8.86 -13.11 -13.77
N ARG A 171 -7.92 -13.95 -13.31
CA ARG A 171 -6.66 -14.22 -14.01
C ARG A 171 -6.94 -14.99 -15.31
N PRO A 172 -6.44 -14.53 -16.46
CA PRO A 172 -6.66 -15.22 -17.73
C PRO A 172 -6.00 -16.60 -17.71
N SER A 173 -6.68 -17.58 -18.30
CA SER A 173 -6.17 -18.93 -18.51
C SER A 173 -5.05 -18.96 -19.54
N ASP A 174 -4.25 -20.03 -19.55
CA ASP A 174 -3.16 -20.21 -20.53
C ASP A 174 -3.72 -20.23 -21.99
N ALA A 175 -4.96 -20.70 -22.19
CA ALA A 175 -5.63 -20.67 -23.49
C ALA A 175 -6.04 -19.26 -23.92
N GLU A 176 -6.55 -18.45 -23.00
CA GLU A 176 -6.90 -17.05 -23.26
C GLU A 176 -5.66 -16.20 -23.52
N LEU A 177 -4.58 -16.43 -22.77
CA LEU A 177 -3.28 -15.80 -23.02
C LEU A 177 -2.75 -16.18 -24.40
N ALA A 178 -2.79 -17.46 -24.78
CA ALA A 178 -2.35 -17.89 -26.11
C ALA A 178 -3.17 -17.21 -27.22
N ARG A 179 -4.49 -17.07 -27.03
CA ARG A 179 -5.35 -16.33 -27.97
C ARG A 179 -4.92 -14.87 -28.09
N LYS A 180 -4.76 -14.16 -26.97
CA LYS A 180 -4.33 -12.74 -26.96
C LYS A 180 -2.96 -12.53 -27.59
N VAL A 181 -2.01 -13.43 -27.33
CA VAL A 181 -0.66 -13.37 -27.92
C VAL A 181 -0.72 -13.57 -29.43
N ASN A 182 -1.49 -14.55 -29.91
CA ASN A 182 -1.64 -14.81 -31.34
C ASN A 182 -2.37 -13.67 -32.06
N GLU A 183 -3.36 -13.06 -31.40
CA GLU A 183 -4.08 -11.89 -31.89
C GLU A 183 -3.15 -10.69 -32.02
N ALA A 184 -2.36 -10.40 -30.98
CA ALA A 184 -1.37 -9.32 -31.01
C ALA A 184 -0.25 -9.57 -32.03
N ALA A 185 0.15 -10.83 -32.24
CA ALA A 185 1.15 -11.21 -33.25
C ALA A 185 0.59 -11.27 -34.68
N GLY A 186 -0.74 -11.16 -34.87
CA GLY A 186 -1.40 -11.30 -36.17
C GLY A 186 -1.31 -12.71 -36.79
N ALA A 187 -0.84 -13.70 -36.03
CA ALA A 187 -0.61 -15.07 -36.51
C ALA A 187 -0.64 -16.08 -35.35
N ARG A 188 -0.89 -17.36 -35.68
CA ARG A 188 -0.87 -18.45 -34.69
C ARG A 188 0.58 -18.86 -34.38
N VAL A 189 1.18 -18.22 -33.38
CA VAL A 189 2.59 -18.36 -33.00
C VAL A 189 2.81 -19.17 -31.72
N VAL A 190 1.78 -19.29 -30.87
CA VAL A 190 1.84 -20.07 -29.61
C VAL A 190 0.57 -20.89 -29.37
N SER A 191 0.71 -21.98 -28.63
CA SER A 191 -0.39 -22.79 -28.10
C SER A 191 -0.57 -22.55 -26.59
N ALA A 192 -1.70 -23.02 -26.03
CA ALA A 192 -1.93 -22.95 -24.58
C ALA A 192 -0.85 -23.71 -23.78
N SER A 193 -0.39 -24.86 -24.30
CA SER A 193 0.72 -25.61 -23.68
C SER A 193 2.01 -24.80 -23.71
N ALA A 194 2.31 -24.14 -24.83
CA ALA A 194 3.51 -23.31 -24.94
C ALA A 194 3.49 -22.12 -23.96
N ILE A 195 2.33 -21.48 -23.74
CA ILE A 195 2.17 -20.44 -22.72
C ILE A 195 2.42 -21.00 -21.32
N LYS A 196 1.88 -22.18 -21.00
CA LYS A 196 2.14 -22.85 -19.73
C LYS A 196 3.64 -23.14 -19.55
N ASP A 197 4.32 -23.61 -20.59
CA ASP A 197 5.75 -23.91 -20.55
C ASP A 197 6.61 -22.65 -20.33
N LEU A 198 6.24 -21.52 -20.93
CA LEU A 198 6.87 -20.22 -20.70
C LEU A 198 6.60 -19.69 -19.28
N ARG A 199 5.38 -19.83 -18.78
CA ARG A 199 4.98 -19.37 -17.45
C ARG A 199 5.60 -20.18 -16.31
N THR A 200 5.79 -21.48 -16.53
CA THR A 200 6.42 -22.39 -15.55
C THR A 200 7.94 -22.40 -15.63
N GLY A 201 8.51 -21.79 -16.68
CA GLY A 201 9.96 -21.75 -16.89
C GLY A 201 10.54 -23.02 -17.52
N ALA A 202 9.69 -23.94 -18.00
CA ALA A 202 10.13 -25.09 -18.80
C ALA A 202 10.77 -24.64 -20.13
N VAL A 203 10.29 -23.50 -20.66
CA VAL A 203 10.94 -22.77 -21.76
C VAL A 203 11.36 -21.40 -21.24
N THR A 204 12.65 -21.10 -21.34
CA THR A 204 13.24 -19.86 -20.79
C THR A 204 13.37 -18.75 -21.83
N GLU A 205 13.32 -19.09 -23.11
CA GLU A 205 13.51 -18.16 -24.23
C GLU A 205 12.30 -18.16 -25.17
N ALA A 206 11.89 -16.97 -25.60
CA ALA A 206 10.80 -16.78 -26.55
C ALA A 206 11.31 -16.09 -27.83
N SER A 207 10.79 -16.50 -28.98
CA SER A 207 11.13 -15.86 -30.25
C SER A 207 10.68 -14.38 -30.25
N PRO A 208 11.28 -13.51 -31.10
CA PRO A 208 10.90 -12.10 -31.18
C PRO A 208 9.39 -11.89 -31.38
N VAL A 209 8.78 -12.65 -32.29
CA VAL A 209 7.34 -12.58 -32.60
C VAL A 209 6.49 -12.97 -31.39
N VAL A 210 6.91 -13.97 -30.61
CA VAL A 210 6.22 -14.35 -29.37
C VAL A 210 6.36 -13.28 -28.29
N ARG A 211 7.53 -12.64 -28.17
CA ARG A 211 7.73 -11.52 -27.22
C ARG A 211 6.90 -10.29 -27.58
N GLU A 212 6.74 -10.01 -28.87
CA GLU A 212 5.88 -8.94 -29.37
C GLU A 212 4.41 -9.23 -29.05
N GLY A 213 3.94 -10.46 -29.32
CA GLY A 213 2.60 -10.89 -28.94
C GLY A 213 2.36 -10.86 -27.42
N LEU A 214 3.35 -11.24 -26.60
CA LEU A 214 3.31 -11.10 -25.15
C LEU A 214 3.22 -9.63 -24.73
N GLY A 215 4.01 -8.75 -25.36
CA GLY A 215 3.94 -7.32 -25.14
C GLY A 215 2.52 -6.77 -25.36
N GLY A 216 1.93 -7.07 -26.51
CA GLY A 216 0.56 -6.68 -26.81
C GLY A 216 -0.47 -7.25 -25.84
N ALA A 217 -0.36 -8.54 -25.49
CA ALA A 217 -1.30 -9.21 -24.58
C ALA A 217 -1.31 -8.62 -23.16
N PHE A 218 -0.17 -8.10 -22.69
CA PHE A 218 -0.02 -7.51 -21.36
C PHE A 218 0.01 -5.97 -21.36
N GLY A 219 -0.06 -5.33 -22.54
CA GLY A 219 0.03 -3.87 -22.66
C GLY A 219 1.41 -3.30 -22.29
N VAL A 220 2.48 -4.09 -22.47
CA VAL A 220 3.87 -3.68 -22.20
C VAL A 220 4.72 -3.80 -23.46
N THR A 221 5.87 -3.13 -23.48
CA THR A 221 6.81 -3.29 -24.61
C THR A 221 7.42 -4.69 -24.64
N ALA A 222 7.62 -5.25 -25.85
CA ALA A 222 8.27 -6.55 -26.06
C ALA A 222 9.69 -6.62 -25.43
N PHE A 223 10.35 -5.46 -25.29
CA PHE A 223 11.65 -5.33 -24.62
C PHE A 223 11.62 -5.80 -23.16
N TYR A 224 10.48 -5.67 -22.48
CA TYR A 224 10.32 -6.15 -21.11
C TYR A 224 10.67 -7.64 -21.00
N PHE A 225 10.30 -8.45 -21.99
CA PHE A 225 10.51 -9.90 -21.98
C PHE A 225 11.90 -10.34 -22.47
N GLN A 226 12.81 -9.41 -22.78
CA GLN A 226 14.18 -9.77 -23.13
C GLN A 226 15.02 -10.13 -21.88
N PRO A 227 16.02 -11.00 -22.01
CA PRO A 227 17.00 -11.24 -20.95
C PRO A 227 17.71 -9.94 -20.55
N ASN A 228 18.10 -9.83 -19.27
CA ASN A 228 18.97 -8.78 -18.73
C ASN A 228 18.47 -7.31 -18.81
N GLN A 229 17.20 -7.08 -19.12
CA GLN A 229 16.62 -5.72 -19.15
C GLN A 229 16.18 -5.23 -17.76
N ARG A 230 17.12 -5.02 -16.84
CA ARG A 230 16.79 -4.65 -15.44
C ARG A 230 16.13 -3.28 -15.35
N GLU A 231 16.58 -2.32 -16.16
CA GLU A 231 16.12 -0.95 -16.18
C GLU A 231 14.68 -0.87 -16.68
N VAL A 232 14.36 -1.55 -17.79
CA VAL A 232 12.99 -1.63 -18.34
C VAL A 232 12.04 -2.29 -17.36
N VAL A 233 12.48 -3.37 -16.70
CA VAL A 233 11.69 -4.07 -15.68
C VAL A 233 11.43 -3.15 -14.49
N ARG A 234 12.42 -2.36 -14.07
CA ARG A 234 12.28 -1.38 -12.98
C ARG A 234 11.30 -0.27 -13.33
N THR A 235 11.37 0.31 -14.53
CA THR A 235 10.46 1.36 -14.97
C THR A 235 9.01 0.88 -15.03
N ILE A 236 8.77 -0.32 -15.58
CA ILE A 236 7.41 -0.90 -15.64
C ILE A 236 6.91 -1.24 -14.24
N ALA A 237 7.77 -1.79 -13.36
CA ALA A 237 7.42 -2.05 -11.98
C ALA A 237 7.03 -0.76 -11.22
N GLN A 238 7.76 0.34 -11.45
CA GLN A 238 7.44 1.65 -10.89
C GLN A 238 6.10 2.18 -11.41
N GLY A 239 5.88 2.14 -12.74
CA GLY A 239 4.62 2.60 -13.34
C GLY A 239 3.39 1.81 -12.83
N LEU A 240 3.51 0.48 -12.73
CA LEU A 240 2.44 -0.36 -12.19
C LEU A 240 2.14 -0.09 -10.71
N ARG A 241 3.16 0.27 -9.90
CA ARG A 241 2.93 0.71 -8.53
C ARG A 241 2.14 2.01 -8.50
N VAL A 242 2.53 3.00 -9.30
CA VAL A 242 1.82 4.28 -9.44
C VAL A 242 0.35 4.05 -9.81
N LEU A 243 0.07 3.16 -10.77
CA LEU A 243 -1.29 2.81 -11.17
C LEU A 243 -2.05 2.04 -10.09
N GLY A 244 -1.38 1.16 -9.34
CA GLY A 244 -1.95 0.49 -8.18
C GLY A 244 -2.42 1.48 -7.12
N HIS A 245 -1.57 2.45 -6.78
CA HIS A 245 -1.90 3.56 -5.88
C HIS A 245 -3.06 4.41 -6.42
N ALA A 246 -3.07 4.70 -7.72
CA ALA A 246 -4.16 5.45 -8.34
C ALA A 246 -5.52 4.75 -8.23
N ARG A 247 -5.55 3.44 -8.48
CA ARG A 247 -6.76 2.63 -8.35
C ARG A 247 -7.27 2.54 -6.91
N SER A 248 -6.38 2.68 -5.92
CA SER A 248 -6.75 2.77 -4.49
C SER A 248 -7.04 4.20 -4.01
N GLY A 249 -7.01 5.22 -4.88
CA GLY A 249 -7.26 6.63 -4.53
C GLY A 249 -6.06 7.39 -3.94
N ASP A 250 -4.83 6.96 -4.22
CA ASP A 250 -3.56 7.40 -3.61
C ASP A 250 -2.62 8.08 -4.64
N LEU A 251 -3.14 9.02 -5.45
CA LEU A 251 -2.33 9.77 -6.45
C LEU A 251 -1.56 10.97 -5.86
N LEU A 252 -2.13 11.64 -4.86
CA LEU A 252 -1.57 12.86 -4.24
C LEU A 252 -0.25 12.61 -3.46
N GLY A 253 0.01 11.37 -3.05
CA GLY A 253 1.25 10.97 -2.35
C GLY A 253 2.50 10.89 -3.23
N LEU A 254 2.34 10.82 -4.56
CA LEU A 254 3.46 10.77 -5.51
C LEU A 254 3.95 12.15 -5.92
N ALA A 255 3.05 13.13 -6.05
CA ALA A 255 3.40 14.51 -6.40
C ALA A 255 4.19 15.23 -5.29
N THR A 256 4.05 14.80 -4.04
CA THR A 256 4.69 15.40 -2.86
C THR A 256 6.05 14.79 -2.51
N ARG A 257 6.36 13.60 -3.01
CA ARG A 257 7.67 12.94 -2.87
C ARG A 257 8.39 12.93 -4.22
N GLY A 258 8.74 14.14 -4.68
CA GLY A 258 9.40 14.41 -5.95
C GLY A 258 10.18 13.22 -6.49
N LEU A 259 9.86 12.84 -7.74
CA LEU A 259 10.78 12.09 -8.58
C LEU A 259 12.15 12.75 -8.40
N GLY A 260 13.13 11.99 -7.92
CA GLY A 260 14.41 12.52 -7.47
C GLY A 260 14.96 13.57 -8.44
N GLU A 261 15.55 14.62 -7.87
CA GLU A 261 16.08 15.81 -8.58
C GLU A 261 16.56 15.46 -9.99
N GLY A 262 15.79 15.89 -11.00
CA GLY A 262 16.10 15.72 -12.43
C GLY A 262 15.21 14.77 -13.24
N GLN A 263 14.22 14.08 -12.65
CA GLN A 263 13.24 13.32 -13.42
C GLN A 263 11.86 13.98 -13.39
N GLU A 264 11.64 14.92 -14.30
CA GLU A 264 10.30 15.37 -14.65
C GLU A 264 9.47 14.16 -15.11
N LEU A 265 8.21 14.07 -14.64
CA LEU A 265 7.26 13.11 -15.19
C LEU A 265 7.27 13.25 -16.71
N SER A 266 7.45 12.14 -17.44
CA SER A 266 7.41 12.15 -18.89
C SER A 266 6.17 12.93 -19.35
N PRO A 267 6.26 13.80 -20.36
CA PRO A 267 5.11 14.54 -20.89
C PRO A 267 3.91 13.63 -21.21
N THR A 268 4.18 12.38 -21.60
CA THR A 268 3.16 11.35 -21.83
C THR A 268 2.45 10.91 -20.54
N MET A 269 3.19 10.81 -19.43
CA MET A 269 2.63 10.46 -18.12
C MET A 269 1.82 11.62 -17.53
N LEU A 270 2.28 12.86 -17.71
CA LEU A 270 1.51 14.07 -17.34
C LEU A 270 0.23 14.20 -18.17
N ALA A 271 0.30 13.96 -19.48
CA ALA A 271 -0.88 13.96 -20.35
C ALA A 271 -1.88 12.86 -19.96
N PHE A 272 -1.40 11.68 -19.56
CA PHE A 272 -2.25 10.60 -19.09
C PHE A 272 -2.91 10.92 -17.74
N ILE A 273 -2.16 11.52 -16.81
CA ILE A 273 -2.70 12.01 -15.52
C ILE A 273 -3.77 13.07 -15.77
N ASN A 274 -3.51 14.06 -16.65
CA ASN A 274 -4.48 15.09 -16.99
C ASN A 274 -5.72 14.51 -17.68
N SER A 275 -5.57 13.54 -18.58
CA SER A 275 -6.72 12.88 -19.21
C SER A 275 -7.58 12.09 -18.23
N MET A 276 -7.00 11.55 -17.15
CA MET A 276 -7.77 10.88 -16.09
C MET A 276 -8.43 11.86 -15.13
N ILE A 277 -7.90 13.09 -14.98
CA ILE A 277 -8.54 14.16 -14.21
C ILE A 277 -9.75 14.71 -14.98
N ASP A 278 -9.65 14.82 -16.31
CA ASP A 278 -10.75 15.27 -17.18
C ASP A 278 -11.90 14.24 -17.29
N ASP A 279 -11.63 12.95 -17.06
CA ASP A 279 -12.62 11.86 -17.06
C ASP A 279 -13.29 11.63 -15.69
N LEU A 280 -12.92 12.38 -14.65
CA LEU A 280 -13.66 12.40 -13.40
C LEU A 280 -14.91 13.27 -13.59
N PRO A 281 -16.14 12.77 -13.33
CA PRO A 281 -17.33 13.61 -13.39
C PRO A 281 -17.16 14.76 -12.37
N GLU A 282 -17.39 16.00 -12.82
CA GLU A 282 -17.47 17.14 -11.90
C GLU A 282 -18.60 16.90 -10.90
N GLU A 283 -18.25 16.68 -9.64
CA GLU A 283 -19.14 16.81 -8.47
C GLU A 283 -18.48 17.68 -7.40
#